data_AF-A0A847JU17-F1
#
_entry.id   AF-A0A847JU17-F1
#
_cell.length_a   1.000
_cell.length_b   1.000
_cell.length_c   1.000
_cell.angle_alpha   90.00
_cell.angle_beta   90.00
_cell.angle_gamma   90.00
#
_symmetry.space_group_name_H-M   'P 1'
#
loop_
_entity.id
_entity.type
_entity.pdbx_description
1 polymer ?
#
loop_
_entity_poly.entity_id
_entity_poly.type
_entity_poly.pdbx_seq_one_letter_code
_entity_poly.pdbx_strand_id
1 'polypeptide(L)'
;MLALMPLMAMLVATAASSGPSRVLDVRAFGARPNDGKDDTAAVARAIEEIGKLKGGRLVFPKGRYEFHAGSNPASPGAMMALDGLDAIEIDGGGSEFRFHGLAQGLTFHRCTNITLRNVTLEWAPAPFSVGRVIAATERSFDVEVEPEYPVKGGEPVGAFMEYDPATRTPLRRGLDVYNGVELTELIRPQVLRLRLKWPIAVKPGVLVVLRHQVYGYNGVSFHRCSNVRTRNVTMHSVPGMGLIAVHSRDVTIEGLRVIPRPGTRHPMSATADATHFMGCKGTVTLRNCVFEGMGDDGANVKSGLYLTVQKRLDERTVLAQHNLKMADLPDPGDVMETFHTDDLIAYGHATVRSAVLEDDRITHRVEFAEPLPAELREGDVLGNASRTPKLRMSNCTVRLNRARGVLCQTRDAIIEGCTFDRCTGPGVLVLTEVVHFFESIGTRDVIVRNSRFIDCNYGAASGDASLMAMAWLKDFAYPPKPGVHRNTVLRNNTIEGADGGGILAAGVEGLTIEGNTLRNVCRNPGRDEAAYGVRIINCGNVRLQGNHVPEDRQGAGFKKDVRMTP
;
A
#
# COMPACT_ATOMS: atom_id res chain seq x y z
N MET A 1 34.56 51.26 20.79
CA MET A 1 35.47 50.31 20.13
C MET A 1 34.71 49.02 19.92
N LEU A 2 34.28 48.77 18.69
CA LEU A 2 33.66 47.52 18.24
C LEU A 2 34.75 46.43 18.20
N ALA A 3 34.51 45.28 18.82
CA ALA A 3 35.27 44.06 18.58
C ALA A 3 34.38 43.10 17.79
N LEU A 4 34.75 42.87 16.52
CA LEU A 4 34.14 41.88 15.63
C LEU A 4 34.51 40.46 16.10
N MET A 5 33.51 39.59 16.27
CA MET A 5 33.66 38.14 16.20
C MET A 5 33.34 37.67 14.77
N PRO A 6 34.12 36.77 14.15
CA PRO A 6 33.80 36.26 12.83
C PRO A 6 32.76 35.13 12.92
N LEU A 7 31.69 35.29 12.15
CA LEU A 7 30.65 34.29 11.91
C LEU A 7 31.25 33.17 11.04
N MET A 8 31.43 31.97 11.61
CA MET A 8 31.89 30.80 10.87
C MET A 8 30.71 30.21 10.09
N ALA A 9 30.62 30.56 8.81
CA ALA A 9 29.64 29.98 7.89
C ALA A 9 29.96 28.50 7.63
N MET A 10 29.09 27.60 8.10
CA MET A 10 29.10 26.20 7.65
C MET A 10 28.73 26.16 6.16
N LEU A 11 29.73 25.92 5.33
CA LEU A 11 29.56 25.60 3.92
C LEU A 11 28.92 24.21 3.83
N VAL A 12 27.60 24.15 3.66
CA VAL A 12 26.92 22.92 3.24
C VAL A 12 27.32 22.69 1.79
N ALA A 13 28.25 21.77 1.56
CA ALA A 13 28.57 21.29 0.23
C ALA A 13 27.34 20.55 -0.32
N THR A 14 26.52 21.26 -1.10
CA THR A 14 25.55 20.61 -1.99
C THR A 14 26.35 19.82 -3.01
N ALA A 15 26.38 18.49 -2.86
CA ALA A 15 26.84 17.60 -3.92
C ALA A 15 25.92 17.85 -5.13
N ALA A 16 26.41 18.62 -6.10
CA ALA A 16 25.79 18.72 -7.40
C ALA A 16 25.80 17.31 -8.00
N SER A 17 24.62 16.71 -8.19
CA SER A 17 24.49 15.49 -8.96
C SER A 17 24.94 15.82 -10.39
N SER A 18 26.14 15.40 -10.77
CA SER A 18 26.51 15.33 -12.18
C SER A 18 25.48 14.44 -12.85
N GLY A 19 24.62 15.02 -13.69
CA GLY A 19 23.64 14.24 -14.45
C GLY A 19 24.35 13.14 -15.26
N PRO A 20 23.65 12.04 -15.60
CA PRO A 20 24.23 10.99 -16.43
C PRO A 20 24.86 11.59 -17.71
N SER A 21 26.12 11.27 -17.98
CA SER A 21 26.87 11.80 -19.13
C SER A 21 26.38 11.30 -20.49
N ARG A 22 25.41 10.37 -20.51
CA ARG A 22 24.93 9.68 -21.71
C ARG A 22 23.41 9.77 -21.80
N VAL A 23 22.91 10.35 -22.88
CA VAL A 23 21.49 10.58 -23.13
C VAL A 23 21.10 9.86 -24.41
N LEU A 24 20.13 8.95 -24.32
CA LEU A 24 19.58 8.23 -25.46
C LEU A 24 18.12 8.65 -25.68
N ASP A 25 17.82 9.10 -26.89
CA ASP A 25 16.46 9.37 -27.36
C ASP A 25 15.86 8.06 -27.90
N VAL A 26 14.71 7.64 -27.37
CA VAL A 26 14.07 6.37 -27.77
C VAL A 26 13.69 6.32 -29.26
N ARG A 27 13.54 7.47 -29.92
CA ARG A 27 13.26 7.54 -31.37
C ARG A 27 14.42 7.06 -32.21
N ALA A 28 15.66 7.20 -31.73
CA ALA A 28 16.84 6.66 -32.41
C ALA A 28 16.79 5.12 -32.52
N PHE A 29 15.97 4.48 -31.69
CA PHE A 29 15.75 3.04 -31.67
C PHE A 29 14.46 2.61 -32.37
N GLY A 30 13.72 3.55 -32.97
CA GLY A 30 12.52 3.30 -33.76
C GLY A 30 11.20 3.51 -33.02
N ALA A 31 11.20 3.96 -31.75
CA ALA A 31 9.96 4.30 -31.06
C ALA A 31 9.36 5.58 -31.66
N ARG A 32 8.07 5.62 -31.95
CA ARG A 32 7.41 6.71 -32.67
C ARG A 32 6.14 7.13 -31.93
N PRO A 33 6.16 8.27 -31.21
CA PRO A 33 4.98 8.68 -30.49
C PRO A 33 3.82 9.04 -31.44
N ASN A 34 2.60 8.75 -31.01
CA ASN A 34 1.33 9.09 -31.64
C ASN A 34 1.06 8.40 -33.00
N ASP A 35 1.79 7.35 -33.37
CA ASP A 35 1.51 6.60 -34.61
C ASP A 35 0.60 5.37 -34.41
N GLY A 36 0.26 5.06 -33.15
CA GLY A 36 -0.63 3.98 -32.75
C GLY A 36 -0.02 2.59 -32.90
N LYS A 37 1.30 2.48 -33.07
CA LYS A 37 2.01 1.20 -33.23
C LYS A 37 2.77 0.84 -31.97
N ASP A 38 3.00 -0.47 -31.80
CA ASP A 38 3.72 -1.02 -30.65
C ASP A 38 5.19 -0.55 -30.63
N ASP A 39 5.55 0.20 -29.58
CA ASP A 39 6.89 0.72 -29.32
C ASP A 39 7.74 -0.22 -28.44
N THR A 40 7.17 -1.32 -27.93
CA THR A 40 7.81 -2.17 -26.90
C THR A 40 9.19 -2.65 -27.32
N ALA A 41 9.31 -3.22 -28.53
CA ALA A 41 10.59 -3.73 -29.03
C ALA A 41 11.62 -2.61 -29.29
N ALA A 42 11.16 -1.42 -29.68
CA ALA A 42 12.05 -0.28 -29.90
C ALA A 42 12.61 0.27 -28.59
N VAL A 43 11.76 0.39 -27.57
CA VAL A 43 12.19 0.82 -26.23
C VAL A 43 13.07 -0.24 -25.57
N ALA A 44 12.78 -1.53 -25.76
CA ALA A 44 13.65 -2.62 -25.28
C ALA A 44 15.08 -2.51 -25.84
N ARG A 45 15.25 -2.16 -27.13
CA ARG A 45 16.58 -1.90 -27.71
C ARG A 45 17.28 -0.70 -27.07
N ALA A 46 16.54 0.38 -26.79
CA ALA A 46 17.11 1.54 -26.10
C ALA A 46 17.58 1.19 -24.68
N ILE A 47 16.82 0.35 -23.96
CA ILE A 47 17.19 -0.18 -22.64
C ILE A 47 18.41 -1.12 -22.73
N GLU A 48 18.49 -1.96 -23.76
CA GLU A 48 19.67 -2.79 -23.98
C GLU A 48 20.94 -1.93 -24.17
N GLU A 49 20.86 -0.88 -24.99
CA GLU A 49 21.98 0.03 -25.20
C GLU A 49 22.35 0.81 -23.93
N ILE A 50 21.39 1.33 -23.17
CA ILE A 50 21.71 1.99 -21.89
C ILE A 50 22.33 1.00 -20.89
N GLY A 51 21.94 -0.28 -20.98
CA GLY A 51 22.52 -1.37 -20.18
C GLY A 51 23.98 -1.65 -20.50
N LYS A 52 24.39 -1.60 -21.78
CA LYS A 52 25.79 -1.68 -22.21
C LYS A 52 26.63 -0.53 -21.63
N LEU A 53 25.99 0.61 -21.38
CA LEU A 53 26.59 1.80 -20.79
C LEU A 53 26.57 1.79 -19.26
N LYS A 54 25.94 0.78 -18.63
CA LYS A 54 25.75 0.61 -17.18
C LYS A 54 24.92 1.69 -16.49
N GLY A 55 24.30 2.60 -17.24
CA GLY A 55 23.66 3.79 -16.72
C GLY A 55 23.49 4.87 -17.78
N GLY A 56 22.67 5.87 -17.47
CA GLY A 56 22.43 6.99 -18.38
C GLY A 56 21.00 7.54 -18.30
N ARG A 57 20.61 8.36 -19.27
CA ARG A 57 19.26 8.91 -19.37
C ARG A 57 18.56 8.44 -20.64
N LEU A 58 17.40 7.80 -20.49
CA LEU A 58 16.45 7.54 -21.56
C LEU A 58 15.45 8.70 -21.62
N VAL A 59 15.36 9.36 -22.79
CA VAL A 59 14.45 10.47 -23.03
C VAL A 59 13.34 10.03 -23.96
N PHE A 60 12.10 10.31 -23.55
CA PHE A 60 10.88 10.14 -24.34
C PHE A 60 10.37 11.52 -24.75
N PRO A 61 10.60 11.94 -26.00
CA PRO A 61 9.97 13.14 -26.55
C PRO A 61 8.45 13.06 -26.43
N LYS A 62 7.84 14.19 -26.03
CA LYS A 62 6.42 14.24 -25.68
C LYS A 62 5.52 13.57 -26.73
N GLY A 63 4.74 12.59 -26.28
CA GLY A 63 3.63 12.02 -27.04
C GLY A 63 3.05 10.79 -26.37
N ARG A 64 2.19 10.06 -27.08
CA ARG A 64 1.68 8.77 -26.62
C ARG A 64 2.47 7.63 -27.25
N TYR A 65 2.99 6.73 -26.43
CA TYR A 65 3.71 5.53 -26.83
C TYR A 65 2.87 4.30 -26.47
N GLU A 66 2.81 3.32 -27.36
CA GLU A 66 1.98 2.12 -27.17
C GLU A 66 2.86 0.93 -26.78
N PHE A 67 2.46 0.16 -25.78
CA PHE A 67 3.20 -0.98 -25.26
C PHE A 67 2.28 -2.20 -25.14
N HIS A 68 2.71 -3.36 -25.61
CA HIS A 68 1.89 -4.56 -25.67
C HIS A 68 2.47 -5.70 -24.82
N ALA A 69 1.61 -6.32 -24.02
CA ALA A 69 1.98 -7.45 -23.18
C ALA A 69 2.53 -8.59 -24.04
N GLY A 70 3.64 -9.20 -23.62
CA GLY A 70 4.34 -10.24 -24.36
C GLY A 70 5.25 -9.74 -25.50
N SER A 71 5.18 -8.47 -25.91
CA SER A 71 6.04 -7.92 -26.99
C SER A 71 7.47 -7.60 -26.54
N ASN A 72 7.78 -7.64 -25.24
CA ASN A 72 9.14 -7.41 -24.75
C ASN A 72 9.98 -8.69 -24.88
N PRO A 73 10.96 -8.73 -25.81
CA PRO A 73 11.72 -9.96 -26.09
C PRO A 73 12.61 -10.40 -24.92
N ALA A 74 13.04 -9.48 -24.07
CA ALA A 74 13.91 -9.79 -22.92
C ALA A 74 13.11 -10.17 -21.66
N SER A 75 11.84 -9.76 -21.58
CA SER A 75 10.99 -10.02 -20.41
C SER A 75 9.51 -10.01 -20.80
N PRO A 76 8.94 -11.13 -21.27
CA PRO A 76 7.55 -11.17 -21.73
C PRO A 76 6.51 -10.74 -20.66
N GLY A 77 6.87 -10.81 -19.37
CA GLY A 77 6.02 -10.41 -18.25
C GLY A 77 6.06 -8.91 -17.88
N ALA A 78 6.93 -8.12 -18.52
CA ALA A 78 7.08 -6.68 -18.23
C ALA A 78 7.22 -5.86 -19.52
N MET A 79 6.59 -4.69 -19.57
CA MET A 79 6.65 -3.78 -20.71
C MET A 79 8.04 -3.15 -20.84
N MET A 80 8.65 -2.82 -19.70
CA MET A 80 10.04 -2.36 -19.59
C MET A 80 10.70 -3.04 -18.40
N ALA A 81 11.86 -3.66 -18.62
CA ALA A 81 12.63 -4.31 -17.57
C ALA A 81 14.06 -3.79 -17.56
N LEU A 82 14.50 -3.28 -16.41
CA LEU A 82 15.83 -2.74 -16.18
C LEU A 82 16.50 -3.52 -15.05
N ASP A 83 17.72 -3.99 -15.25
CA ASP A 83 18.43 -4.82 -14.28
C ASP A 83 19.90 -4.39 -14.13
N GLY A 84 20.35 -4.24 -12.89
CA GLY A 84 21.76 -4.03 -12.54
C GLY A 84 22.35 -2.71 -13.07
N LEU A 85 21.54 -1.67 -13.22
CA LEU A 85 21.98 -0.34 -13.69
C LEU A 85 22.33 0.58 -12.51
N ASP A 86 23.30 1.46 -12.72
CA ASP A 86 23.60 2.56 -11.80
C ASP A 86 23.37 3.91 -12.52
N ALA A 87 22.83 4.90 -11.82
CA ALA A 87 22.56 6.23 -12.35
C ALA A 87 21.67 6.21 -13.62
N ILE A 88 20.54 5.50 -13.54
CA ILE A 88 19.53 5.42 -14.61
C ILE A 88 18.43 6.45 -14.41
N GLU A 89 18.19 7.28 -15.43
CA GLU A 89 17.09 8.23 -15.51
C GLU A 89 16.16 7.89 -16.67
N ILE A 90 14.86 7.75 -16.39
CA ILE A 90 13.79 7.72 -17.39
C ILE A 90 13.05 9.05 -17.31
N ASP A 91 13.25 9.91 -18.33
CA ASP A 91 12.53 11.17 -18.47
C ASP A 91 11.45 11.01 -19.54
N GLY A 92 10.19 10.90 -19.07
CA GLY A 92 9.04 10.77 -19.93
C GLY A 92 8.73 12.02 -20.75
N GLY A 93 9.31 13.19 -20.45
CA GLY A 93 9.07 14.41 -21.23
C GLY A 93 7.61 14.90 -21.23
N GLY A 94 6.79 14.43 -20.30
CA GLY A 94 5.34 14.66 -20.27
C GLY A 94 4.54 13.71 -21.19
N SER A 95 5.13 12.57 -21.58
CA SER A 95 4.52 11.55 -22.43
C SER A 95 3.51 10.67 -21.67
N GLU A 96 2.64 10.04 -22.44
CA GLU A 96 1.75 8.97 -21.98
C GLU A 96 2.29 7.62 -22.47
N PHE A 97 2.45 6.67 -21.56
CA PHE A 97 2.71 5.27 -21.86
C PHE A 97 1.40 4.51 -21.72
N ARG A 98 0.90 4.03 -22.85
CA ARG A 98 -0.34 3.29 -22.92
C ARG A 98 -0.05 1.81 -23.08
N PHE A 99 -0.52 1.03 -22.11
CA PHE A 99 -0.26 -0.40 -21.99
C PHE A 99 -1.48 -1.21 -22.42
N HIS A 100 -1.26 -2.19 -23.30
CA HIS A 100 -2.28 -3.10 -23.81
C HIS A 100 -2.04 -4.52 -23.30
N GLY A 101 -3.06 -5.11 -22.66
CA GLY A 101 -2.98 -6.43 -22.04
C GLY A 101 -2.41 -6.42 -20.61
N LEU A 102 -2.28 -7.61 -20.03
CA LEU A 102 -1.83 -7.79 -18.64
C LEU A 102 -0.34 -8.12 -18.59
N ALA A 103 0.47 -7.12 -18.25
CA ALA A 103 1.89 -7.23 -17.95
C ALA A 103 2.29 -6.17 -16.91
N GLN A 104 3.41 -6.38 -16.21
CA GLN A 104 4.03 -5.34 -15.38
C GLN A 104 4.41 -4.15 -16.26
N GLY A 105 4.29 -2.92 -15.75
CA GLY A 105 4.73 -1.73 -16.48
C GLY A 105 6.25 -1.62 -16.53
N LEU A 106 6.81 -0.81 -15.63
CA LEU A 106 8.26 -0.61 -15.50
C LEU A 106 8.79 -1.42 -14.32
N THR A 107 9.74 -2.32 -14.56
CA THR A 107 10.41 -3.08 -13.50
C THR A 107 11.89 -2.72 -13.41
N PHE A 108 12.36 -2.48 -12.20
CA PHE A 108 13.75 -2.23 -11.87
C PHE A 108 14.23 -3.30 -10.89
N HIS A 109 15.29 -4.01 -11.24
CA HIS A 109 15.89 -5.06 -10.43
C HIS A 109 17.35 -4.70 -10.13
N ARG A 110 17.76 -4.71 -8.86
CA ARG A 110 19.17 -4.49 -8.46
C ARG A 110 19.79 -3.20 -9.01
N CYS A 111 18.97 -2.18 -9.26
CA CYS A 111 19.42 -0.89 -9.78
C CYS A 111 19.74 0.10 -8.64
N THR A 112 20.66 1.02 -8.87
CA THR A 112 21.05 2.06 -7.92
C THR A 112 20.97 3.44 -8.57
N ASN A 113 20.67 4.48 -7.78
CA ASN A 113 20.56 5.87 -8.25
C ASN A 113 19.54 6.01 -9.41
N ILE A 114 18.28 5.70 -9.13
CA ILE A 114 17.22 5.64 -10.14
C ILE A 114 16.41 6.94 -10.12
N THR A 115 16.11 7.50 -11.28
CA THR A 115 15.14 8.59 -11.44
C THR A 115 14.07 8.23 -12.48
N LEU A 116 12.80 8.27 -12.11
CA LEU A 116 11.65 8.20 -13.03
C LEU A 116 10.86 9.50 -12.95
N ARG A 117 10.68 10.21 -14.06
CA ARG A 117 9.94 11.47 -14.03
C ARG A 117 9.13 11.79 -15.26
N ASN A 118 8.16 12.69 -15.08
CA ASN A 118 7.40 13.33 -16.15
C ASN A 118 6.70 12.33 -17.09
N VAL A 119 5.98 11.36 -16.54
CA VAL A 119 5.29 10.34 -17.33
C VAL A 119 3.91 10.04 -16.79
N THR A 120 2.97 9.77 -17.69
CA THR A 120 1.65 9.23 -17.38
C THR A 120 1.59 7.77 -17.83
N LEU A 121 1.07 6.89 -16.98
CA LEU A 121 0.87 5.48 -17.24
C LEU A 121 -0.63 5.17 -17.31
N GLU A 122 -1.07 4.39 -18.30
CA GLU A 122 -2.44 3.90 -18.38
C GLU A 122 -2.50 2.51 -19.01
N TRP A 123 -3.31 1.63 -18.43
CA TRP A 123 -3.73 0.38 -19.05
C TRP A 123 -5.06 0.56 -19.80
N ALA A 124 -5.06 0.15 -21.06
CA ALA A 124 -6.22 0.18 -21.95
C ALA A 124 -6.45 -1.21 -22.60
N PRO A 125 -7.68 -1.75 -22.58
CA PRO A 125 -8.83 -1.28 -21.81
C PRO A 125 -8.54 -1.27 -20.30
N ALA A 126 -9.37 -0.56 -19.53
CA ALA A 126 -9.22 -0.52 -18.07
C ALA A 126 -9.29 -1.95 -17.48
N PRO A 127 -8.53 -2.25 -16.42
CA PRO A 127 -8.50 -3.58 -15.79
C PRO A 127 -9.72 -3.87 -14.89
N PHE A 128 -10.81 -3.15 -15.12
CA PHE A 128 -12.08 -3.26 -14.43
C PHE A 128 -13.20 -2.81 -15.38
N SER A 129 -14.41 -3.26 -15.07
CA SER A 129 -15.64 -2.77 -15.70
C SER A 129 -16.61 -2.26 -14.64
N VAL A 130 -17.53 -1.39 -15.07
CA VAL A 130 -18.56 -0.81 -14.20
C VAL A 130 -19.93 -1.13 -14.79
N GLY A 131 -20.87 -1.52 -13.94
CA GLY A 131 -22.23 -1.77 -14.39
C GLY A 131 -23.25 -1.70 -13.27
N ARG A 132 -24.53 -1.64 -13.65
CA ARG A 132 -25.65 -1.67 -12.72
C ARG A 132 -26.13 -3.10 -12.54
N VAL A 133 -26.31 -3.53 -11.30
CA VAL A 133 -26.96 -4.83 -11.01
C VAL A 133 -28.44 -4.72 -11.38
N ILE A 134 -28.92 -5.57 -12.28
CA ILE A 134 -30.32 -5.54 -12.77
C ILE A 134 -31.15 -6.71 -12.23
N ALA A 135 -30.51 -7.81 -11.86
CA ALA A 135 -31.15 -8.97 -11.24
C ALA A 135 -30.15 -9.69 -10.33
N ALA A 136 -30.64 -10.32 -9.27
CA ALA A 136 -29.81 -11.14 -8.39
C ALA A 136 -30.61 -12.34 -7.89
N THR A 137 -29.90 -13.46 -7.72
CA THR A 137 -30.32 -14.66 -7.01
C THR A 137 -29.28 -14.92 -5.91
N GLU A 138 -29.45 -16.00 -5.15
CA GLU A 138 -28.49 -16.36 -4.10
C GLU A 138 -27.09 -16.69 -4.66
N ARG A 139 -27.00 -17.29 -5.85
CA ARG A 139 -25.74 -17.76 -6.46
C ARG A 139 -25.38 -17.11 -7.79
N SER A 140 -26.09 -16.08 -8.20
CA SER A 140 -25.75 -15.33 -9.40
C SER A 140 -26.35 -13.94 -9.40
N PHE A 141 -25.77 -13.02 -10.16
CA PHE A 141 -26.38 -11.73 -10.44
C PHE A 141 -26.05 -11.28 -11.85
N ASP A 142 -26.95 -10.49 -12.42
CA ASP A 142 -26.84 -9.94 -13.77
C ASP A 142 -26.48 -8.46 -13.68
N VAL A 143 -25.47 -8.06 -14.44
CA VAL A 143 -24.92 -6.70 -14.48
C VAL A 143 -25.08 -6.16 -15.89
N GLU A 144 -25.79 -5.05 -16.02
CA GLU A 144 -25.77 -4.23 -17.22
C GLU A 144 -24.52 -3.34 -17.18
N VAL A 145 -23.51 -3.74 -17.95
CA VAL A 145 -22.18 -3.11 -18.01
C VAL A 145 -22.23 -1.87 -18.88
N GLU A 146 -21.65 -0.77 -18.40
CA GLU A 146 -21.67 0.51 -19.11
C GLU A 146 -20.96 0.40 -20.48
N PRO A 147 -21.43 1.11 -21.52
CA PRO A 147 -20.87 1.00 -22.88
C PRO A 147 -19.37 1.31 -23.02
N GLU A 148 -18.79 2.07 -22.08
CA GLU A 148 -17.34 2.35 -22.02
C GLU A 148 -16.50 1.10 -21.74
N TYR A 149 -17.12 0.04 -21.21
CA TYR A 149 -16.50 -1.24 -20.91
C TYR A 149 -17.12 -2.35 -21.76
N PRO A 150 -16.63 -2.57 -22.99
CA PRO A 150 -17.15 -3.64 -23.84
C PRO A 150 -16.86 -5.01 -23.21
N VAL A 151 -17.89 -5.85 -23.14
CA VAL A 151 -17.82 -7.20 -22.55
C VAL A 151 -18.25 -8.27 -23.56
N LYS A 152 -17.62 -9.44 -23.46
CA LYS A 152 -17.80 -10.61 -24.31
C LYS A 152 -18.19 -11.89 -23.53
N GLY A 153 -18.11 -11.89 -22.21
CA GLY A 153 -18.29 -13.08 -21.39
C GLY A 153 -16.99 -13.88 -21.23
N GLY A 154 -16.84 -14.56 -20.10
CA GLY A 154 -15.61 -15.25 -19.72
C GLY A 154 -14.52 -14.34 -19.17
N GLU A 155 -14.78 -13.05 -18.96
CA GLU A 155 -13.85 -12.17 -18.26
C GLU A 155 -13.60 -12.68 -16.85
N PRO A 156 -12.33 -12.71 -16.39
CA PRO A 156 -12.04 -12.97 -14.99
C PRO A 156 -12.63 -11.84 -14.14
N VAL A 157 -13.08 -12.16 -12.93
CA VAL A 157 -13.43 -11.16 -11.91
C VAL A 157 -12.79 -11.61 -10.61
N GLY A 158 -11.62 -11.04 -10.32
CA GLY A 158 -10.86 -11.36 -9.10
C GLY A 158 -11.53 -10.81 -7.85
N ALA A 159 -12.20 -9.66 -7.98
CA ALA A 159 -13.00 -9.07 -6.91
C ALA A 159 -14.09 -8.14 -7.47
N PHE A 160 -15.13 -7.87 -6.68
CA PHE A 160 -16.09 -6.82 -6.98
C PHE A 160 -16.47 -6.02 -5.74
N MET A 161 -16.87 -4.77 -5.95
CA MET A 161 -17.30 -3.88 -4.88
C MET A 161 -18.52 -3.07 -5.33
N GLU A 162 -19.44 -2.83 -4.39
CA GLU A 162 -20.62 -1.99 -4.62
C GLU A 162 -20.30 -0.50 -4.54
N TYR A 163 -20.89 0.26 -5.45
CA TYR A 163 -20.77 1.71 -5.58
C TYR A 163 -22.16 2.34 -5.59
N ASP A 164 -22.23 3.54 -5.03
CA ASP A 164 -23.45 4.33 -5.03
C ASP A 164 -23.74 4.86 -6.46
N PRO A 165 -24.94 4.63 -7.02
CA PRO A 165 -25.25 4.98 -8.40
C PRO A 165 -25.32 6.49 -8.67
N ALA A 166 -25.58 7.31 -7.66
CA ALA A 166 -25.71 8.76 -7.82
C ALA A 166 -24.35 9.46 -7.74
N THR A 167 -23.49 9.01 -6.82
CA THR A 167 -22.19 9.64 -6.53
C THR A 167 -21.01 8.92 -7.19
N ARG A 168 -21.18 7.66 -7.62
CA ARG A 168 -20.11 6.78 -8.13
C ARG A 168 -18.93 6.62 -7.16
N THR A 169 -19.19 6.68 -5.87
CA THR A 169 -18.21 6.39 -4.81
C THR A 169 -18.50 5.03 -4.17
N PRO A 170 -17.52 4.39 -3.49
CA PRO A 170 -17.77 3.14 -2.79
C PRO A 170 -18.98 3.25 -1.86
N LEU A 171 -19.88 2.27 -1.93
CA LEU A 171 -21.13 2.28 -1.20
C LEU A 171 -20.88 2.10 0.30
N ARG A 172 -21.54 2.92 1.13
CA ARG A 172 -21.41 2.81 2.59
C ARG A 172 -21.96 1.47 3.08
N ARG A 173 -21.11 0.70 3.77
CA ARG A 173 -21.39 -0.70 4.16
C ARG A 173 -21.85 -1.59 2.99
N GLY A 174 -21.42 -1.25 1.78
CA GLY A 174 -21.64 -2.08 0.59
C GLY A 174 -20.75 -3.31 0.60
N LEU A 175 -21.00 -4.22 -0.34
CA LEU A 175 -20.18 -5.41 -0.54
C LEU A 175 -18.76 -5.07 -1.02
N ASP A 176 -17.79 -5.84 -0.52
CA ASP A 176 -16.43 -5.97 -1.02
C ASP A 176 -16.05 -7.44 -1.01
N VAL A 177 -16.00 -8.05 -2.19
CA VAL A 177 -15.90 -9.51 -2.31
C VAL A 177 -14.70 -9.88 -3.14
N TYR A 178 -13.83 -10.70 -2.57
CA TYR A 178 -12.69 -11.31 -3.24
C TYR A 178 -12.98 -12.75 -3.59
N ASN A 179 -12.52 -13.17 -4.77
CA ASN A 179 -12.55 -14.57 -5.21
C ASN A 179 -13.96 -15.21 -5.23
N GLY A 180 -15.03 -14.41 -5.18
CA GLY A 180 -16.41 -14.90 -5.09
C GLY A 180 -17.03 -15.31 -6.41
N VAL A 181 -16.46 -14.87 -7.54
CA VAL A 181 -17.00 -15.16 -8.88
C VAL A 181 -16.34 -16.42 -9.44
N GLU A 182 -17.16 -17.37 -9.87
CA GLU A 182 -16.74 -18.60 -10.52
C GLU A 182 -16.49 -18.38 -12.02
N LEU A 183 -17.46 -17.79 -12.71
CA LEU A 183 -17.37 -17.45 -14.13
C LEU A 183 -18.34 -16.32 -14.48
N THR A 184 -18.15 -15.76 -15.67
CA THR A 184 -19.00 -14.72 -16.25
C THR A 184 -19.57 -15.18 -17.59
N GLU A 185 -20.87 -14.98 -17.81
CA GLU A 185 -21.58 -15.38 -19.04
C GLU A 185 -22.17 -14.13 -19.71
N LEU A 186 -21.95 -13.94 -21.00
CA LEU A 186 -22.66 -12.90 -21.75
C LEU A 186 -24.06 -13.42 -22.08
N ILE A 187 -25.09 -12.81 -21.46
CA ILE A 187 -26.48 -13.26 -21.66
C ILE A 187 -27.22 -12.45 -22.74
N ARG A 188 -26.78 -11.21 -22.98
CA ARG A 188 -27.17 -10.34 -24.12
C ARG A 188 -26.13 -9.22 -24.25
N PRO A 189 -26.13 -8.41 -25.33
CA PRO A 189 -25.17 -7.31 -25.46
C PRO A 189 -25.09 -6.46 -24.19
N GLN A 190 -23.85 -6.26 -23.70
CA GLN A 190 -23.52 -5.51 -22.48
C GLN A 190 -24.14 -6.02 -21.17
N VAL A 191 -24.62 -7.27 -21.11
CA VAL A 191 -25.10 -7.86 -19.86
C VAL A 191 -24.35 -9.14 -19.52
N LEU A 192 -23.64 -9.09 -18.40
CA LEU A 192 -22.93 -10.24 -17.83
C LEU A 192 -23.75 -10.85 -16.70
N ARG A 193 -23.91 -12.17 -16.73
CA ARG A 193 -24.27 -12.96 -15.56
C ARG A 193 -23.00 -13.41 -14.85
N LEU A 194 -22.86 -13.05 -13.59
CA LEU A 194 -21.78 -13.54 -12.73
C LEU A 194 -22.31 -14.72 -11.91
N ARG A 195 -21.69 -15.89 -12.07
CA ARG A 195 -21.93 -17.07 -11.22
C ARG A 195 -21.03 -17.00 -10.00
N LEU A 196 -21.60 -17.25 -8.84
CA LEU A 196 -20.91 -17.13 -7.56
C LEU A 196 -20.53 -18.50 -7.00
N LYS A 197 -19.31 -18.60 -6.44
CA LYS A 197 -18.82 -19.82 -5.79
C LYS A 197 -19.57 -20.16 -4.50
N TRP A 198 -20.13 -19.14 -3.84
CA TRP A 198 -20.92 -19.28 -2.62
C TRP A 198 -22.05 -18.22 -2.60
N PRO A 199 -23.09 -18.42 -1.76
CA PRO A 199 -24.15 -17.43 -1.58
C PRO A 199 -23.63 -16.04 -1.22
N ILE A 200 -23.99 -15.01 -2.01
CA ILE A 200 -23.70 -13.59 -1.70
C ILE A 200 -24.95 -12.76 -2.02
N ALA A 201 -25.43 -12.02 -1.03
CA ALA A 201 -26.63 -11.19 -1.16
C ALA A 201 -26.33 -9.87 -1.89
N VAL A 202 -26.28 -9.92 -3.24
CA VAL A 202 -26.12 -8.73 -4.09
C VAL A 202 -27.48 -8.04 -4.30
N LYS A 203 -27.52 -6.70 -4.18
CA LYS A 203 -28.77 -5.93 -4.30
C LYS A 203 -28.96 -5.40 -5.72
N PRO A 204 -30.09 -5.66 -6.41
CA PRO A 204 -30.44 -4.96 -7.63
C PRO A 204 -30.49 -3.43 -7.44
N GLY A 205 -30.04 -2.68 -8.43
CA GLY A 205 -30.07 -1.22 -8.47
C GLY A 205 -28.78 -0.50 -8.07
N VAL A 206 -27.83 -1.19 -7.41
CA VAL A 206 -26.50 -0.65 -7.10
C VAL A 206 -25.59 -0.64 -8.35
N LEU A 207 -24.56 0.19 -8.34
CA LEU A 207 -23.43 0.00 -9.25
C LEU A 207 -22.46 -1.01 -8.65
N VAL A 208 -21.78 -1.77 -9.51
CA VAL A 208 -20.65 -2.62 -9.14
C VAL A 208 -19.45 -2.27 -9.99
N VAL A 209 -18.28 -2.25 -9.36
CA VAL A 209 -16.99 -2.27 -10.05
C VAL A 209 -16.49 -3.71 -10.03
N LEU A 210 -16.37 -4.32 -11.21
CA LEU A 210 -15.85 -5.66 -11.42
C LEU A 210 -14.35 -5.55 -11.72
N ARG A 211 -13.49 -5.90 -10.77
CA ARG A 211 -12.04 -5.89 -10.95
C ARG A 211 -11.62 -7.18 -11.65
N HIS A 212 -11.17 -7.04 -12.89
CA HIS A 212 -10.76 -8.20 -13.69
C HIS A 212 -9.41 -8.76 -13.24
N GLN A 213 -8.58 -7.91 -12.65
CA GLN A 213 -7.29 -8.25 -12.05
C GLN A 213 -7.09 -7.42 -10.78
N VAL A 214 -6.45 -7.98 -9.75
CA VAL A 214 -6.18 -7.26 -8.48
C VAL A 214 -4.70 -7.20 -8.15
N TYR A 215 -3.95 -8.30 -8.33
CA TYR A 215 -2.52 -8.35 -7.97
C TYR A 215 -1.65 -8.85 -9.12
N GLY A 216 -0.34 -8.64 -9.04
CA GLY A 216 0.63 -9.31 -9.93
C GLY A 216 1.03 -8.57 -11.20
N TYR A 217 0.38 -7.45 -11.55
CA TYR A 217 0.73 -6.62 -12.71
C TYR A 217 0.82 -5.14 -12.30
N ASN A 218 1.92 -4.78 -11.64
CA ASN A 218 2.08 -3.47 -11.04
C ASN A 218 2.52 -2.43 -12.06
N GLY A 219 2.25 -1.16 -11.77
CA GLY A 219 2.61 -0.04 -12.63
C GLY A 219 4.11 0.18 -12.70
N VAL A 220 4.74 0.36 -11.53
CA VAL A 220 6.19 0.51 -11.38
C VAL A 220 6.67 -0.34 -10.20
N SER A 221 7.71 -1.14 -10.42
CA SER A 221 8.24 -2.07 -9.42
C SER A 221 9.74 -1.86 -9.22
N PHE A 222 10.17 -1.68 -7.96
CA PHE A 222 11.58 -1.61 -7.55
C PHE A 222 11.93 -2.81 -6.67
N HIS A 223 12.78 -3.71 -7.15
CA HIS A 223 13.18 -4.91 -6.42
C HIS A 223 14.68 -4.86 -6.13
N ARG A 224 15.05 -4.93 -4.84
CA ARG A 224 16.45 -4.84 -4.39
C ARG A 224 17.19 -3.61 -4.96
N CYS A 225 16.49 -2.49 -5.08
CA CYS A 225 17.04 -1.24 -5.62
C CYS A 225 17.50 -0.30 -4.50
N SER A 226 18.35 0.68 -4.82
CA SER A 226 18.73 1.72 -3.85
C SER A 226 18.75 3.13 -4.45
N ASN A 227 18.49 4.14 -3.62
CA ASN A 227 18.45 5.56 -4.02
C ASN A 227 17.45 5.80 -5.16
N VAL A 228 16.18 5.50 -4.91
CA VAL A 228 15.08 5.62 -5.88
C VAL A 228 14.43 6.99 -5.76
N ARG A 229 14.23 7.68 -6.88
CA ARG A 229 13.50 8.93 -6.98
C ARG A 229 12.42 8.85 -8.05
N THR A 230 11.17 9.14 -7.69
CA THR A 230 10.12 9.37 -8.68
C THR A 230 9.57 10.79 -8.54
N ARG A 231 9.35 11.47 -9.67
CA ARG A 231 8.85 12.85 -9.67
C ARG A 231 7.84 13.10 -10.77
N ASN A 232 6.67 13.64 -10.42
CA ASN A 232 5.65 14.01 -11.39
C ASN A 232 5.28 12.82 -12.31
N VAL A 233 4.88 11.72 -11.68
CA VAL A 233 4.38 10.51 -12.34
C VAL A 233 2.88 10.44 -12.11
N THR A 234 2.11 10.12 -13.16
CA THR A 234 0.67 9.91 -13.06
C THR A 234 0.32 8.50 -13.50
N MET A 235 -0.64 7.84 -12.85
CA MET A 235 -1.15 6.52 -13.19
C MET A 235 -2.67 6.58 -13.20
N HIS A 236 -3.28 6.31 -14.36
CA HIS A 236 -4.73 6.44 -14.53
C HIS A 236 -5.49 5.13 -14.32
N SER A 237 -4.88 4.02 -14.69
CA SER A 237 -5.39 2.68 -14.43
C SER A 237 -4.21 1.74 -14.27
N VAL A 238 -4.29 0.78 -13.34
CA VAL A 238 -3.25 -0.24 -13.15
C VAL A 238 -3.91 -1.57 -12.74
N PRO A 239 -3.59 -2.69 -13.39
CA PRO A 239 -4.19 -4.01 -13.09
C PRO A 239 -3.76 -4.61 -11.75
N GLY A 240 -2.74 -4.03 -11.12
CA GLY A 240 -2.23 -4.38 -9.80
C GLY A 240 -2.03 -3.14 -8.93
N MET A 241 -0.92 -3.13 -8.19
CA MET A 241 -0.52 -1.97 -7.39
C MET A 241 0.11 -0.88 -8.27
N GLY A 242 -0.06 0.39 -7.92
CA GLY A 242 0.53 1.51 -8.65
C GLY A 242 2.06 1.49 -8.65
N LEU A 243 2.67 1.73 -7.49
CA LEU A 243 4.11 1.67 -7.30
C LEU A 243 4.48 0.77 -6.12
N ILE A 244 5.32 -0.23 -6.37
CA ILE A 244 5.82 -1.14 -5.33
C ILE A 244 7.34 -1.05 -5.20
N ALA A 245 7.83 -1.11 -3.96
CA ALA A 245 9.24 -1.34 -3.67
C ALA A 245 9.40 -2.53 -2.71
N VAL A 246 10.22 -3.50 -3.11
CA VAL A 246 10.51 -4.71 -2.35
C VAL A 246 12.01 -4.80 -2.11
N HIS A 247 12.41 -4.97 -0.85
CA HIS A 247 13.81 -5.10 -0.43
C HIS A 247 14.71 -3.96 -0.91
N SER A 248 14.13 -2.78 -1.09
CA SER A 248 14.81 -1.61 -1.62
C SER A 248 15.21 -0.65 -0.50
N ARG A 249 16.13 0.27 -0.79
CA ARG A 249 16.64 1.24 0.19
C ARG A 249 16.51 2.67 -0.33
N ASP A 250 16.10 3.58 0.55
CA ASP A 250 16.02 5.02 0.27
C ASP A 250 15.16 5.35 -0.96
N VAL A 251 13.84 5.33 -0.76
CA VAL A 251 12.84 5.53 -1.82
C VAL A 251 12.13 6.86 -1.60
N THR A 252 12.25 7.78 -2.56
CA THR A 252 11.63 9.11 -2.52
C THR A 252 10.64 9.26 -3.67
N ILE A 253 9.39 9.57 -3.35
CA ILE A 253 8.30 9.74 -4.30
C ILE A 253 7.69 11.12 -4.09
N GLU A 254 7.77 11.97 -5.11
CA GLU A 254 7.33 13.35 -5.07
C GLU A 254 6.32 13.66 -6.19
N GLY A 255 5.10 14.05 -5.82
CA GLY A 255 4.09 14.40 -6.81
C GLY A 255 3.59 13.21 -7.63
N LEU A 256 3.58 12.00 -7.06
CA LEU A 256 2.92 10.84 -7.66
C LEU A 256 1.41 11.02 -7.58
N ARG A 257 0.72 10.75 -8.70
CA ARG A 257 -0.74 10.75 -8.79
C ARG A 257 -1.21 9.38 -9.24
N VAL A 258 -1.94 8.66 -8.40
CA VAL A 258 -2.65 7.43 -8.78
C VAL A 258 -4.14 7.76 -8.70
N ILE A 259 -4.70 8.20 -9.81
CA ILE A 259 -6.03 8.84 -9.86
C ILE A 259 -6.78 8.38 -11.11
N PRO A 260 -8.11 8.19 -11.07
CA PRO A 260 -8.86 7.85 -12.28
C PRO A 260 -8.64 8.91 -13.36
N ARG A 261 -8.74 8.51 -14.63
CA ARG A 261 -8.53 9.43 -15.76
C ARG A 261 -9.54 10.60 -15.66
N PRO A 262 -9.07 11.86 -15.57
CA PRO A 262 -9.97 13.02 -15.57
C PRO A 262 -10.80 13.07 -16.86
N GLY A 263 -12.08 13.39 -16.72
CA GLY A 263 -13.01 13.48 -17.86
C GLY A 263 -13.62 12.14 -18.30
N THR A 264 -13.25 11.01 -17.70
CA THR A 264 -13.96 9.73 -17.88
C THR A 264 -14.92 9.47 -16.71
N ARG A 265 -15.73 8.43 -16.81
CA ARG A 265 -16.60 7.97 -15.72
C ARG A 265 -15.92 6.88 -14.87
N HIS A 266 -14.62 6.69 -15.01
CA HIS A 266 -13.87 5.66 -14.27
C HIS A 266 -13.89 5.97 -12.77
N PRO A 267 -14.44 5.08 -11.93
CA PRO A 267 -14.40 5.26 -10.48
C PRO A 267 -13.08 4.82 -9.86
N MET A 268 -12.27 4.05 -10.62
CA MET A 268 -11.09 3.36 -10.11
C MET A 268 -9.82 3.74 -10.87
N SER A 269 -8.71 3.74 -10.15
CA SER A 269 -7.35 3.92 -10.69
C SER A 269 -6.61 2.58 -10.72
N ALA A 270 -5.77 2.30 -9.73
CA ALA A 270 -5.18 0.98 -9.51
C ALA A 270 -6.23 0.02 -8.93
N THR A 271 -6.19 -1.27 -9.28
CA THR A 271 -7.14 -2.27 -8.75
C THR A 271 -6.74 -2.80 -7.36
N ALA A 272 -5.52 -2.51 -6.93
CA ALA A 272 -5.00 -2.69 -5.56
C ALA A 272 -4.38 -1.38 -5.04
N ASP A 273 -3.33 -1.46 -4.22
CA ASP A 273 -2.69 -0.33 -3.54
C ASP A 273 -2.19 0.74 -4.52
N ALA A 274 -2.25 2.01 -4.11
CA ALA A 274 -1.54 3.05 -4.85
C ALA A 274 -0.02 2.91 -4.67
N THR A 275 0.44 2.64 -3.44
CA THR A 275 1.84 2.39 -3.13
C THR A 275 2.05 1.30 -2.09
N HIS A 276 3.09 0.48 -2.26
CA HIS A 276 3.38 -0.65 -1.35
C HIS A 276 4.90 -0.82 -1.14
N PHE A 277 5.33 -0.95 0.12
CA PHE A 277 6.74 -1.05 0.50
C PHE A 277 6.94 -2.24 1.42
N MET A 278 7.59 -3.28 0.90
CA MET A 278 7.82 -4.54 1.62
C MET A 278 9.30 -4.74 1.88
N GLY A 279 9.66 -4.83 3.16
CA GLY A 279 11.02 -5.14 3.60
C GLY A 279 12.08 -4.17 3.11
N CYS A 280 11.71 -2.90 2.97
CA CYS A 280 12.65 -1.85 2.59
C CYS A 280 13.58 -1.46 3.76
N LYS A 281 14.69 -0.78 3.45
CA LYS A 281 15.64 -0.23 4.41
C LYS A 281 15.79 1.28 4.20
N GLY A 282 16.44 1.96 5.15
CA GLY A 282 16.66 3.41 5.03
C GLY A 282 15.36 4.19 5.19
N THR A 283 15.07 5.13 4.29
CA THR A 283 13.87 5.97 4.37
C THR A 283 12.94 5.83 3.17
N VAL A 284 11.65 5.63 3.42
CA VAL A 284 10.58 5.80 2.44
C VAL A 284 9.97 7.20 2.63
N THR A 285 9.99 8.00 1.57
CA THR A 285 9.48 9.38 1.56
C THR A 285 8.37 9.52 0.52
N LEU A 286 7.20 10.01 0.96
CA LEU A 286 6.05 10.35 0.12
C LEU A 286 5.73 11.84 0.31
N ARG A 287 5.78 12.65 -0.75
CA ARG A 287 5.52 14.09 -0.66
C ARG A 287 4.62 14.60 -1.77
N ASN A 288 3.62 15.39 -1.41
CA ASN A 288 2.74 16.08 -2.35
C ASN A 288 2.05 15.10 -3.33
N CYS A 289 1.72 13.89 -2.86
CA CYS A 289 1.10 12.85 -3.68
C CYS A 289 -0.44 12.87 -3.59
N VAL A 290 -1.12 12.36 -4.62
CA VAL A 290 -2.57 12.21 -4.65
C VAL A 290 -2.92 10.77 -5.03
N PHE A 291 -3.64 10.08 -4.15
CA PHE A 291 -4.11 8.71 -4.37
C PHE A 291 -5.64 8.71 -4.29
N GLU A 292 -6.30 8.31 -5.37
CA GLU A 292 -7.75 8.38 -5.50
C GLU A 292 -8.31 7.15 -6.18
N GLY A 293 -9.41 6.62 -5.63
CA GLY A 293 -10.20 5.57 -6.26
C GLY A 293 -9.51 4.22 -6.42
N MET A 294 -8.31 4.03 -5.89
CA MET A 294 -7.62 2.75 -5.99
C MET A 294 -8.34 1.66 -5.19
N GLY A 295 -8.08 0.40 -5.55
CA GLY A 295 -8.74 -0.77 -5.00
C GLY A 295 -8.11 -1.33 -3.73
N ASP A 296 -7.01 -0.78 -3.22
CA ASP A 296 -6.51 -1.03 -1.86
C ASP A 296 -5.83 0.23 -1.23
N ASP A 297 -4.94 0.05 -0.28
CA ASP A 297 -4.38 1.15 0.50
C ASP A 297 -3.66 2.24 -0.32
N GLY A 298 -3.67 3.48 0.17
CA GLY A 298 -2.85 4.54 -0.42
C GLY A 298 -1.36 4.29 -0.24
N ALA A 299 -0.98 3.87 0.95
CA ALA A 299 0.36 3.40 1.24
C ALA A 299 0.32 2.25 2.25
N ASN A 300 0.95 1.13 1.92
CA ASN A 300 1.29 0.08 2.89
C ASN A 300 2.82 0.02 3.08
N VAL A 301 3.29 0.23 4.30
CA VAL A 301 4.74 0.21 4.63
C VAL A 301 4.99 -0.80 5.73
N LYS A 302 5.64 -1.92 5.37
CA LYS A 302 5.83 -3.09 6.24
C LYS A 302 7.24 -3.66 6.14
N SER A 303 7.69 -4.35 7.20
CA SER A 303 8.99 -5.04 7.17
C SER A 303 9.02 -6.32 6.35
N GLY A 304 7.84 -6.87 6.07
CA GLY A 304 7.67 -8.18 5.47
C GLY A 304 6.57 -8.94 6.19
N LEU A 305 6.48 -10.24 5.92
CA LEU A 305 5.62 -11.15 6.67
C LEU A 305 6.41 -11.79 7.81
N TYR A 306 5.72 -12.15 8.89
CA TYR A 306 6.27 -13.00 9.93
C TYR A 306 6.57 -14.40 9.40
N LEU A 307 7.69 -14.98 9.85
CA LEU A 307 8.00 -16.39 9.69
C LEU A 307 7.50 -17.14 10.93
N THR A 308 6.49 -17.99 10.79
CA THR A 308 6.02 -18.85 11.88
C THR A 308 6.97 -20.03 12.05
N VAL A 309 7.53 -20.19 13.25
CA VAL A 309 8.43 -21.30 13.59
C VAL A 309 7.65 -22.60 13.56
N GLN A 310 7.97 -23.47 12.62
CA GLN A 310 7.41 -24.81 12.52
C GLN A 310 8.19 -25.81 13.37
N LYS A 311 9.52 -25.64 13.43
CA LYS A 311 10.40 -26.55 14.17
C LYS A 311 11.69 -25.86 14.57
N ARG A 312 12.16 -26.10 15.81
CA ARG A 312 13.53 -25.80 16.22
C ARG A 312 14.41 -27.03 15.96
N LEU A 313 15.44 -26.88 15.12
CA LEU A 313 16.34 -28.00 14.78
C LEU A 313 17.47 -28.13 15.80
N ASP A 314 17.99 -27.01 16.28
CA ASP A 314 19.05 -26.94 17.29
C ASP A 314 19.02 -25.58 18.02
N GLU A 315 20.08 -25.23 18.75
CA GLU A 315 20.16 -23.95 19.47
C GLU A 315 20.07 -22.71 18.58
N ARG A 316 20.45 -22.81 17.30
CA ARG A 316 20.65 -21.71 16.34
C ARG A 316 19.85 -21.84 15.05
N THR A 317 19.15 -22.94 14.83
CA THR A 317 18.50 -23.22 13.54
C THR A 317 17.02 -23.53 13.71
N VAL A 318 16.18 -22.92 12.87
CA VAL A 318 14.74 -23.21 12.78
C VAL A 318 14.30 -23.52 11.36
N LEU A 319 13.21 -24.27 11.24
CA LEU A 319 12.35 -24.29 10.07
C LEU A 319 11.16 -23.38 10.35
N ALA A 320 10.87 -22.46 9.42
CA ALA A 320 9.77 -21.53 9.54
C ALA A 320 9.08 -21.25 8.20
N GLN A 321 7.86 -20.74 8.22
CA GLN A 321 7.08 -20.50 7.01
C GLN A 321 6.15 -19.29 7.15
N HIS A 322 6.00 -18.52 6.08
CA HIS A 322 5.00 -17.46 5.99
C HIS A 322 3.59 -18.04 5.80
N ASN A 323 2.56 -17.45 6.40
CA ASN A 323 1.19 -17.98 6.27
C ASN A 323 0.66 -17.98 4.82
N LEU A 324 1.10 -17.02 4.00
CA LEU A 324 0.79 -16.91 2.57
C LEU A 324 1.72 -17.76 1.70
N LYS A 325 2.58 -18.59 2.31
CA LYS A 325 3.55 -19.49 1.63
C LYS A 325 4.46 -18.74 0.65
N MET A 326 4.81 -17.50 0.96
CA MET A 326 5.74 -16.71 0.16
C MET A 326 7.17 -17.23 0.33
N ALA A 327 7.96 -17.17 -0.74
CA ALA A 327 9.38 -17.50 -0.73
C ALA A 327 10.21 -16.21 -0.50
N ASP A 328 10.22 -15.71 0.74
CA ASP A 328 10.97 -14.50 1.14
C ASP A 328 11.98 -14.84 2.25
N LEU A 329 13.25 -14.96 1.86
CA LEU A 329 14.34 -15.22 2.79
C LEU A 329 14.83 -13.92 3.44
N PRO A 330 15.07 -13.92 4.76
CA PRO A 330 15.89 -12.87 5.37
C PRO A 330 17.31 -12.93 4.79
N ASP A 331 17.99 -11.78 4.69
CA ASP A 331 19.36 -11.76 4.19
C ASP A 331 20.34 -12.04 5.36
N PRO A 332 21.53 -12.64 5.10
CA PRO A 332 22.60 -12.69 6.08
C PRO A 332 22.88 -11.29 6.68
N GLY A 333 22.99 -11.23 8.00
CA GLY A 333 23.14 -10.00 8.77
C GLY A 333 21.83 -9.28 9.12
N ASP A 334 20.67 -9.73 8.65
CA ASP A 334 19.39 -9.22 9.15
C ASP A 334 19.18 -9.66 10.62
N VAL A 335 18.63 -8.77 11.44
CA VAL A 335 18.23 -9.05 12.82
C VAL A 335 16.75 -9.44 12.82
N MET A 336 16.45 -10.62 13.36
CA MET A 336 15.10 -11.11 13.56
C MET A 336 14.72 -10.98 15.03
N GLU A 337 13.53 -10.43 15.30
CA GLU A 337 12.92 -10.42 16.64
C GLU A 337 11.98 -11.62 16.80
N THR A 338 11.90 -12.18 18.01
CA THR A 338 11.04 -13.32 18.36
C THR A 338 9.82 -12.84 19.14
N PHE A 339 8.64 -13.39 18.82
CA PHE A 339 7.37 -13.01 19.41
C PHE A 339 6.49 -14.22 19.72
N HIS A 340 5.90 -14.23 20.92
CA HIS A 340 4.77 -15.10 21.20
C HIS A 340 3.53 -14.57 20.48
N THR A 341 2.76 -15.45 19.86
CA THR A 341 1.50 -15.06 19.19
C THR A 341 0.40 -14.66 20.16
N ASP A 342 0.58 -14.97 21.46
CA ASP A 342 -0.32 -14.62 22.55
C ASP A 342 -0.32 -13.13 22.89
N ASP A 343 0.78 -12.41 22.61
CA ASP A 343 0.87 -10.98 22.92
C ASP A 343 1.58 -10.11 21.88
N LEU A 344 2.37 -10.69 20.95
CA LEU A 344 3.19 -9.99 19.96
C LEU A 344 4.17 -8.95 20.55
N ILE A 345 4.66 -9.20 21.75
CA ILE A 345 5.73 -8.38 22.36
C ILE A 345 7.07 -9.09 22.13
N ALA A 346 8.01 -8.37 21.51
CA ALA A 346 9.36 -8.89 21.28
C ALA A 346 10.02 -9.26 22.60
N TYR A 347 10.47 -10.51 22.73
CA TYR A 347 11.16 -11.02 23.93
C TYR A 347 12.63 -11.41 23.66
N GLY A 348 13.03 -11.47 22.41
CA GLY A 348 14.40 -11.80 22.01
C GLY A 348 14.71 -11.35 20.59
N HIS A 349 15.98 -11.47 20.21
CA HIS A 349 16.44 -11.24 18.86
C HIS A 349 17.66 -12.11 18.54
N ALA A 350 17.90 -12.36 17.26
CA ALA A 350 19.09 -13.03 16.75
C ALA A 350 19.44 -12.55 15.34
N THR A 351 20.73 -12.59 15.00
CA THR A 351 21.26 -12.19 13.70
C THR A 351 21.28 -13.37 12.75
N VAL A 352 20.73 -13.23 11.55
CA VAL A 352 20.74 -14.27 10.53
C VAL A 352 22.17 -14.49 10.04
N ARG A 353 22.66 -15.73 10.16
CA ARG A 353 23.92 -16.18 9.55
C ARG A 353 23.69 -16.63 8.13
N SER A 354 22.68 -17.46 7.92
CA SER A 354 22.31 -17.99 6.60
C SER A 354 20.81 -18.31 6.56
N ALA A 355 20.22 -18.28 5.37
CA ALA A 355 18.85 -18.71 5.15
C ALA A 355 18.73 -19.37 3.77
N VAL A 356 18.05 -20.52 3.72
CA VAL A 356 17.76 -21.26 2.48
C VAL A 356 16.32 -21.75 2.49
N LEU A 357 15.77 -22.01 1.31
CA LEU A 357 14.48 -22.70 1.18
C LEU A 357 14.72 -24.21 1.18
N GLU A 358 13.84 -24.95 1.84
CA GLU A 358 13.74 -26.40 1.69
C GLU A 358 13.24 -26.78 0.28
N ASP A 359 13.23 -28.08 0.00
CA ASP A 359 12.82 -28.63 -1.30
C ASP A 359 11.39 -28.22 -1.71
N ASP A 360 10.50 -27.97 -0.75
CA ASP A 360 9.13 -27.51 -0.97
C ASP A 360 9.03 -26.05 -1.45
N ARG A 361 10.15 -25.31 -1.46
CA ARG A 361 10.29 -23.91 -1.86
C ARG A 361 9.48 -22.88 -1.04
N ILE A 362 8.89 -23.29 0.08
CA ILE A 362 8.06 -22.42 0.94
C ILE A 362 8.46 -22.50 2.41
N THR A 363 9.20 -23.52 2.81
CA THR A 363 9.77 -23.67 4.15
C THR A 363 11.17 -23.07 4.17
N HIS A 364 11.42 -22.21 5.15
CA HIS A 364 12.65 -21.44 5.31
C HIS A 364 13.47 -22.08 6.42
N ARG A 365 14.65 -22.62 6.08
CA ARG A 365 15.66 -22.99 7.07
C ARG A 365 16.52 -21.76 7.34
N VAL A 366 16.43 -21.24 8.56
CA VAL A 366 17.17 -20.05 8.99
C VAL A 366 18.12 -20.43 10.10
N GLU A 367 19.41 -20.13 9.89
CA GLU A 367 20.49 -20.32 10.84
C GLU A 367 20.91 -18.96 11.39
N PHE A 368 21.08 -18.87 12.71
CA PHE A 368 21.43 -17.66 13.42
C PHE A 368 22.89 -17.66 13.90
N ALA A 369 23.46 -16.47 14.06
CA ALA A 369 24.82 -16.29 14.57
C ALA A 369 24.89 -16.63 16.06
N GLU A 370 23.91 -16.15 16.82
CA GLU A 370 23.72 -16.37 18.26
C GLU A 370 22.72 -17.49 18.53
N PRO A 371 22.79 -18.18 19.70
CA PRO A 371 21.72 -19.06 20.16
C PRO A 371 20.38 -18.31 20.23
N LEU A 372 19.33 -18.95 19.74
CA LEU A 372 17.96 -18.48 19.89
C LEU A 372 17.51 -18.56 21.36
N PRO A 373 16.60 -17.68 21.81
CA PRO A 373 16.06 -17.71 23.16
C PRO A 373 15.62 -19.12 23.59
N ALA A 374 15.92 -19.51 24.83
CA ALA A 374 15.54 -20.82 25.36
C ALA A 374 14.01 -21.02 25.38
N GLU A 375 13.26 -19.93 25.57
CA GLU A 375 11.80 -19.90 25.62
C GLU A 375 11.09 -19.88 24.26
N LEU A 376 11.82 -19.89 23.13
CA LEU A 376 11.23 -20.00 21.78
C LEU A 376 10.46 -21.30 21.58
N ARG A 377 9.23 -21.19 21.08
CA ARG A 377 8.29 -22.30 20.88
C ARG A 377 7.96 -22.48 19.40
N GLU A 378 7.54 -23.69 19.03
CA GLU A 378 6.84 -23.88 17.77
C GLU A 378 5.51 -23.09 17.79
N GLY A 379 5.19 -22.42 16.69
CA GLY A 379 4.06 -21.50 16.58
C GLY A 379 4.39 -20.04 16.92
N ASP A 380 5.53 -19.75 17.55
CA ASP A 380 6.03 -18.37 17.66
C ASP A 380 6.38 -17.80 16.29
N VAL A 381 6.43 -16.48 16.20
CA VAL A 381 6.74 -15.79 14.95
C VAL A 381 8.07 -15.02 15.03
N LEU A 382 8.79 -15.01 13.91
CA LEU A 382 10.02 -14.26 13.70
C LEU A 382 9.75 -13.11 12.74
N GLY A 383 10.09 -11.90 13.14
CA GLY A 383 9.90 -10.70 12.31
C GLY A 383 11.21 -9.97 12.04
N ASN A 384 11.42 -9.52 10.81
CA ASN A 384 12.67 -8.88 10.41
C ASN A 384 12.73 -7.42 10.89
N ALA A 385 13.58 -7.13 11.86
CA ALA A 385 13.79 -5.79 12.40
C ALA A 385 14.75 -4.94 11.56
N SER A 386 15.65 -5.57 10.79
CA SER A 386 16.56 -4.87 9.88
C SER A 386 15.89 -4.30 8.64
N ARG A 387 14.75 -4.86 8.22
CA ARG A 387 13.95 -4.44 7.08
C ARG A 387 12.80 -3.51 7.45
N THR A 388 12.96 -2.67 8.47
CA THR A 388 11.97 -1.66 8.88
C THR A 388 12.38 -0.26 8.40
N PRO A 389 11.83 0.25 7.28
CA PRO A 389 12.23 1.57 6.77
C PRO A 389 11.60 2.68 7.63
N LYS A 390 12.30 3.81 7.77
CA LYS A 390 11.67 5.04 8.26
C LYS A 390 10.59 5.49 7.28
N LEU A 391 9.51 6.07 7.77
CA LEU A 391 8.47 6.67 6.92
C LEU A 391 8.43 8.20 7.11
N ARG A 392 8.46 8.93 6.01
CA ARG A 392 8.24 10.39 5.96
C ARG A 392 7.17 10.70 4.92
N MET A 393 5.92 10.81 5.36
CA MET A 393 4.78 11.13 4.50
C MET A 393 4.27 12.52 4.84
N SER A 394 4.24 13.42 3.85
CA SER A 394 3.78 14.80 4.06
C SER A 394 2.98 15.37 2.89
N ASN A 395 1.95 16.15 3.22
CA ASN A 395 1.12 16.88 2.24
C ASN A 395 0.50 15.98 1.15
N CYS A 396 0.14 14.74 1.51
CA CYS A 396 -0.52 13.82 0.59
C CYS A 396 -2.04 13.83 0.77
N THR A 397 -2.76 13.49 -0.29
CA THR A 397 -4.20 13.26 -0.25
C THR A 397 -4.49 11.81 -0.62
N VAL A 398 -5.29 11.13 0.21
CA VAL A 398 -5.82 9.79 -0.08
C VAL A 398 -7.34 9.84 0.01
N ARG A 399 -8.04 9.41 -1.05
CA ARG A 399 -9.50 9.54 -1.08
C ARG A 399 -10.24 8.51 -1.91
N LEU A 400 -11.51 8.29 -1.56
CA LEU A 400 -12.47 7.49 -2.33
C LEU A 400 -12.02 6.05 -2.64
N ASN A 401 -11.06 5.53 -1.88
CA ASN A 401 -10.46 4.24 -2.14
C ASN A 401 -11.11 3.12 -1.30
N ARG A 402 -11.05 1.92 -1.83
CA ARG A 402 -10.89 0.71 -1.02
C ARG A 402 -9.40 0.61 -0.70
N ALA A 403 -8.86 0.38 0.50
CA ALA A 403 -9.47 0.35 1.82
C ALA A 403 -8.93 1.47 2.72
N ARG A 404 -7.72 1.33 3.31
CA ARG A 404 -7.16 2.31 4.24
C ARG A 404 -6.49 3.45 3.49
N GLY A 405 -6.30 4.59 4.17
CA GLY A 405 -5.44 5.64 3.65
C GLY A 405 -3.97 5.23 3.71
N VAL A 406 -3.47 4.94 4.92
CA VAL A 406 -2.13 4.41 5.19
C VAL A 406 -2.21 3.23 6.14
N LEU A 407 -1.63 2.10 5.74
CA LEU A 407 -1.27 1.01 6.63
C LEU A 407 0.19 1.16 7.06
N CYS A 408 0.38 1.69 8.27
CA CYS A 408 1.69 2.03 8.81
C CYS A 408 2.21 0.92 9.72
N GLN A 409 3.03 0.03 9.18
CA GLN A 409 3.56 -1.12 9.90
C GLN A 409 5.09 -1.05 10.02
N THR A 410 5.63 0.13 10.26
CA THR A 410 7.07 0.36 10.36
C THR A 410 7.46 1.18 11.58
N ARG A 411 8.76 1.32 11.80
CA ARG A 411 9.37 2.09 12.89
C ARG A 411 9.85 3.46 12.39
N ASP A 412 9.88 4.44 13.28
CA ASP A 412 10.26 5.83 12.99
C ASP A 412 9.45 6.38 11.81
N ALA A 413 8.17 6.63 12.06
CA ALA A 413 7.20 7.09 11.06
C ALA A 413 6.65 8.47 11.41
N ILE A 414 6.65 9.38 10.43
CA ILE A 414 5.98 10.68 10.52
C ILE A 414 5.02 10.78 9.34
N ILE A 415 3.74 10.91 9.67
CA ILE A 415 2.64 11.19 8.73
C ILE A 415 2.07 12.55 9.11
N GLU A 416 2.26 13.56 8.27
CA GLU A 416 1.88 14.93 8.60
C GLU A 416 1.26 15.75 7.47
N GLY A 417 0.35 16.67 7.80
CA GLY A 417 -0.26 17.55 6.81
C GLY A 417 -1.07 16.82 5.74
N CYS A 418 -1.48 15.57 5.99
CA CYS A 418 -2.17 14.74 5.01
C CYS A 418 -3.69 14.91 5.12
N THR A 419 -4.40 14.66 4.02
CA THR A 419 -5.87 14.61 3.98
C THR A 419 -6.33 13.21 3.58
N PHE A 420 -7.12 12.59 4.44
CA PHE A 420 -7.82 11.34 4.22
C PHE A 420 -9.29 11.67 4.05
N ASP A 421 -9.84 11.41 2.87
CA ASP A 421 -11.20 11.84 2.51
C ASP A 421 -11.99 10.65 1.95
N ARG A 422 -12.97 10.17 2.72
CA ARG A 422 -13.83 9.03 2.35
C ARG A 422 -13.01 7.80 1.93
N CYS A 423 -11.93 7.51 2.66
CA CYS A 423 -11.36 6.18 2.69
C CYS A 423 -12.41 5.21 3.25
N THR A 424 -12.65 4.08 2.59
CA THR A 424 -13.64 3.11 3.08
C THR A 424 -13.18 2.44 4.38
N GLY A 425 -11.88 2.32 4.62
CA GLY A 425 -11.28 1.97 5.90
C GLY A 425 -10.76 3.20 6.69
N PRO A 426 -10.01 2.97 7.78
CA PRO A 426 -9.31 4.04 8.50
C PRO A 426 -8.42 4.87 7.59
N GLY A 427 -8.33 6.18 7.84
CA GLY A 427 -7.38 7.04 7.14
C GLY A 427 -5.93 6.66 7.46
N VAL A 428 -5.63 6.33 8.72
CA VAL A 428 -4.35 5.76 9.12
C VAL A 428 -4.60 4.64 10.10
N LEU A 429 -3.98 3.49 9.82
CA LEU A 429 -3.98 2.31 10.68
C LEU A 429 -2.52 1.91 10.94
N VAL A 430 -2.05 2.14 12.16
CA VAL A 430 -0.79 1.60 12.66
C VAL A 430 -1.06 0.18 13.14
N LEU A 431 -0.44 -0.82 12.50
CA LEU A 431 -0.80 -2.23 12.68
C LEU A 431 0.41 -3.17 12.70
N THR A 432 0.31 -4.21 13.53
CA THR A 432 0.93 -5.52 13.32
C THR A 432 -0.16 -6.56 13.60
N GLU A 433 -0.14 -7.70 12.93
CA GLU A 433 -1.14 -8.73 13.15
C GLU A 433 -0.67 -10.14 12.82
N VAL A 434 -1.31 -11.14 13.43
CA VAL A 434 -1.11 -12.58 13.17
C VAL A 434 -2.44 -13.32 12.97
N VAL A 435 -3.38 -12.70 12.24
CA VAL A 435 -4.71 -13.25 11.98
C VAL A 435 -5.00 -13.43 10.49
N HIS A 436 -4.57 -12.52 9.62
CA HIS A 436 -4.85 -12.50 8.18
C HIS A 436 -3.60 -12.64 7.35
N PHE A 437 -2.70 -11.66 7.41
CA PHE A 437 -1.54 -11.56 6.51
C PHE A 437 -0.23 -11.90 7.22
N PHE A 438 -0.24 -11.87 8.55
CA PHE A 438 0.95 -12.03 9.38
C PHE A 438 1.97 -10.92 9.07
N GLU A 439 1.50 -9.66 8.98
CA GLU A 439 2.32 -8.55 8.51
C GLU A 439 3.04 -7.78 9.62
N SER A 440 4.36 -7.66 9.42
CA SER A 440 5.31 -6.76 10.08
C SER A 440 5.45 -6.86 11.60
N ILE A 441 6.54 -6.34 12.14
CA ILE A 441 6.77 -6.25 13.58
C ILE A 441 6.06 -5.05 14.23
N GLY A 442 5.91 -5.11 15.55
CA GLY A 442 5.42 -4.00 16.36
C GLY A 442 6.15 -2.68 16.08
N THR A 443 5.38 -1.61 15.88
CA THR A 443 5.90 -0.28 15.51
C THR A 443 6.52 0.46 16.70
N ARG A 444 7.45 1.36 16.42
CA ARG A 444 8.13 2.21 17.40
C ARG A 444 8.21 3.62 16.83
N ASP A 445 7.99 4.64 17.65
CA ASP A 445 8.17 6.05 17.29
C ASP A 445 7.32 6.47 16.08
N VAL A 446 6.00 6.39 16.24
CA VAL A 446 5.03 6.74 15.19
C VAL A 446 4.32 8.04 15.55
N ILE A 447 4.39 9.02 14.65
CA ILE A 447 3.74 10.32 14.79
C ILE A 447 2.75 10.52 13.64
N VAL A 448 1.48 10.70 13.99
CA VAL A 448 0.44 11.17 13.05
C VAL A 448 -0.01 12.54 13.52
N ARG A 449 0.28 13.58 12.73
CA ARG A 449 -0.02 14.96 13.15
C ARG A 449 -0.56 15.87 12.08
N ASN A 450 -1.25 16.93 12.50
CA ASN A 450 -1.69 18.02 11.63
C ASN A 450 -2.44 17.50 10.38
N SER A 451 -3.15 16.38 10.50
CA SER A 451 -3.80 15.71 9.38
C SER A 451 -5.32 15.77 9.52
N ARG A 452 -6.03 15.65 8.39
CA ARG A 452 -7.48 15.74 8.30
C ARG A 452 -8.06 14.39 7.89
N PHE A 453 -9.07 13.94 8.61
CA PHE A 453 -9.83 12.72 8.34
C PHE A 453 -11.28 13.13 8.12
N ILE A 454 -11.81 12.87 6.93
CA ILE A 454 -13.14 13.34 6.50
C ILE A 454 -13.93 12.11 6.08
N ASP A 455 -14.98 11.79 6.84
CA ASP A 455 -15.91 10.69 6.53
C ASP A 455 -15.21 9.34 6.26
N CYS A 456 -14.09 9.06 6.95
CA CYS A 456 -13.36 7.80 6.81
C CYS A 456 -14.07 6.64 7.53
N ASN A 457 -13.61 5.42 7.23
CA ASN A 457 -13.97 4.21 7.97
C ASN A 457 -15.46 3.86 7.93
N TYR A 458 -16.00 3.66 6.72
CA TYR A 458 -17.42 3.48 6.49
C TYR A 458 -17.80 2.28 5.58
N GLY A 459 -16.83 1.66 4.93
CA GLY A 459 -17.04 0.55 4.00
C GLY A 459 -16.89 -0.82 4.65
N ALA A 460 -16.80 -1.87 3.82
CA ALA A 460 -16.73 -3.26 4.27
C ALA A 460 -15.47 -3.58 5.10
N ALA A 461 -14.31 -3.03 4.72
CA ALA A 461 -13.05 -3.19 5.43
C ALA A 461 -12.85 -2.13 6.55
N SER A 462 -13.93 -1.73 7.21
CA SER A 462 -13.89 -0.76 8.32
C SER A 462 -13.42 -1.40 9.63
N GLY A 463 -12.72 -0.62 10.44
CA GLY A 463 -12.44 -0.90 11.85
C GLY A 463 -13.34 -0.07 12.76
N ASP A 464 -12.88 0.18 13.98
CA ASP A 464 -13.67 0.91 14.99
C ASP A 464 -13.54 2.43 14.89
N ALA A 465 -12.49 2.95 14.24
CA ALA A 465 -12.18 4.37 14.23
C ALA A 465 -11.45 4.81 12.96
N SER A 466 -11.44 6.13 12.71
CA SER A 466 -10.80 6.73 11.53
C SER A 466 -9.27 6.80 11.64
N LEU A 467 -8.74 6.89 12.86
CA LEU A 467 -7.30 6.90 13.16
C LEU A 467 -7.01 5.85 14.23
N MET A 468 -6.16 4.87 13.92
CA MET A 468 -5.96 3.73 14.81
C MET A 468 -4.48 3.37 15.02
N ALA A 469 -4.15 2.93 16.22
CA ALA A 469 -2.88 2.29 16.55
C ALA A 469 -3.10 1.04 17.42
N MET A 470 -3.07 -0.13 16.80
CA MET A 470 -3.52 -1.37 17.40
C MET A 470 -2.84 -2.57 16.77
N ALA A 471 -2.92 -3.71 17.45
CA ALA A 471 -2.58 -4.99 16.85
C ALA A 471 -3.76 -5.96 16.89
N TRP A 472 -3.73 -6.96 16.01
CA TRP A 472 -4.63 -8.11 16.08
C TRP A 472 -3.85 -9.39 16.34
N LEU A 473 -4.28 -10.09 17.37
CA LEU A 473 -3.86 -11.44 17.67
C LEU A 473 -4.83 -12.43 17.02
N LYS A 474 -4.65 -13.72 17.33
CA LYS A 474 -5.58 -14.77 16.96
C LYS A 474 -7.02 -14.40 17.34
N ASP A 475 -7.97 -14.82 16.50
CA ASP A 475 -9.41 -14.58 16.67
C ASP A 475 -9.78 -13.09 16.78
N PHE A 476 -8.96 -12.22 16.17
CA PHE A 476 -9.10 -10.75 16.21
C PHE A 476 -9.05 -10.15 17.62
N ALA A 477 -8.43 -10.84 18.57
CA ALA A 477 -8.22 -10.30 19.91
C ALA A 477 -7.28 -9.09 19.90
N TYR A 478 -7.53 -8.13 20.79
CA TYR A 478 -6.58 -7.06 21.08
C TYR A 478 -5.46 -7.58 22.00
N PRO A 479 -4.27 -6.94 21.99
CA PRO A 479 -3.19 -7.31 22.89
C PRO A 479 -3.64 -7.27 24.36
N PRO A 480 -3.24 -8.25 25.20
CA PRO A 480 -3.69 -8.35 26.59
C PRO A 480 -2.96 -7.39 27.54
N LYS A 481 -1.95 -6.66 27.05
CA LYS A 481 -1.14 -5.71 27.80
C LYS A 481 -0.42 -4.73 26.86
N PRO A 482 0.11 -3.61 27.37
CA PRO A 482 0.91 -2.68 26.58
C PRO A 482 2.22 -3.29 26.09
N GLY A 483 2.72 -2.81 24.95
CA GLY A 483 4.11 -3.05 24.52
C GLY A 483 4.29 -3.54 23.09
N VAL A 484 3.20 -3.93 22.42
CA VAL A 484 3.22 -4.35 21.01
C VAL A 484 3.67 -3.19 20.14
N HIS A 485 3.06 -2.03 20.34
CA HIS A 485 3.53 -0.75 19.79
C HIS A 485 4.18 0.07 20.91
N ARG A 486 5.15 0.92 20.57
CA ARG A 486 5.72 1.87 21.54
C ARG A 486 5.87 3.28 20.97
N ASN A 487 5.74 4.29 21.83
CA ASN A 487 5.96 5.70 21.51
C ASN A 487 5.09 6.17 20.32
N THR A 488 3.77 6.12 20.48
CA THR A 488 2.84 6.59 19.45
C THR A 488 2.26 7.95 19.83
N VAL A 489 2.33 8.92 18.91
CA VAL A 489 1.83 10.28 19.10
C VAL A 489 0.78 10.60 18.03
N LEU A 490 -0.45 10.83 18.46
CA LEU A 490 -1.57 11.25 17.63
C LEU A 490 -1.92 12.68 18.02
N ARG A 491 -1.51 13.66 17.20
CA ARG A 491 -1.52 15.07 17.64
C ARG A 491 -2.07 16.07 16.64
N ASN A 492 -2.89 17.01 17.10
CA ASN A 492 -3.41 18.13 16.29
C ASN A 492 -4.10 17.67 15.00
N ASN A 493 -4.72 16.48 15.01
CA ASN A 493 -5.50 16.00 13.89
C ASN A 493 -6.94 16.50 13.98
N THR A 494 -7.58 16.70 12.83
CA THR A 494 -9.01 16.98 12.75
C THR A 494 -9.72 15.78 12.17
N ILE A 495 -10.68 15.22 12.91
CA ILE A 495 -11.55 14.14 12.48
C ILE A 495 -12.96 14.69 12.37
N GLU A 496 -13.48 14.74 11.15
CA GLU A 496 -14.81 15.24 10.82
C GLU A 496 -15.57 14.11 10.14
N GLY A 497 -16.44 13.44 10.89
CA GLY A 497 -17.25 12.37 10.36
C GLY A 497 -16.66 10.97 10.47
N ALA A 498 -17.33 10.11 11.25
CA ALA A 498 -17.05 8.68 11.31
C ALA A 498 -18.30 7.92 11.76
N ASP A 499 -18.53 6.70 11.23
CA ASP A 499 -19.59 5.83 11.73
C ASP A 499 -19.27 5.34 13.15
N GLY A 500 -18.02 4.92 13.38
CA GLY A 500 -17.46 4.60 14.71
C GLY A 500 -16.74 5.79 15.35
N GLY A 501 -15.79 5.49 16.23
CA GLY A 501 -15.01 6.49 16.96
C GLY A 501 -14.06 7.30 16.08
N GLY A 502 -13.48 8.35 16.67
CA GLY A 502 -12.43 9.13 16.00
C GLY A 502 -11.08 8.43 16.09
N ILE A 503 -10.68 8.04 17.31
CA ILE A 503 -9.37 7.47 17.60
C ILE A 503 -9.50 6.15 18.38
N LEU A 504 -8.77 5.11 17.96
CA LEU A 504 -8.59 3.87 18.72
C LEU A 504 -7.10 3.59 18.95
N ALA A 505 -6.73 3.26 20.19
CA ALA A 505 -5.43 2.69 20.49
C ALA A 505 -5.56 1.39 21.30
N ALA A 506 -4.81 0.35 20.93
CA ALA A 506 -4.78 -0.93 21.65
C ALA A 506 -3.36 -1.51 21.74
N GLY A 507 -2.88 -1.86 22.94
CA GLY A 507 -1.57 -2.52 23.12
C GLY A 507 -0.36 -1.59 22.96
N VAL A 508 -0.53 -0.29 23.22
CA VAL A 508 0.52 0.73 23.03
C VAL A 508 1.17 1.12 24.35
N GLU A 509 2.50 1.04 24.42
CA GLU A 509 3.30 1.56 25.53
C GLU A 509 3.83 2.96 25.19
N GLY A 510 3.56 3.97 26.02
CA GLY A 510 3.92 5.37 25.72
C GLY A 510 3.03 5.97 24.64
N LEU A 511 1.73 6.10 24.93
CA LEU A 511 0.74 6.68 24.02
C LEU A 511 0.50 8.16 24.35
N THR A 512 0.57 9.03 23.35
CA THR A 512 0.15 10.44 23.47
C THR A 512 -0.96 10.74 22.48
N ILE A 513 -2.09 11.24 22.97
CA ILE A 513 -3.19 11.77 22.16
C ILE A 513 -3.40 13.22 22.59
N GLU A 514 -3.00 14.17 21.75
CA GLU A 514 -2.88 15.58 22.12
C GLU A 514 -3.49 16.54 21.09
N GLY A 515 -4.30 17.50 21.52
CA GLY A 515 -4.74 18.61 20.65
C GLY A 515 -5.64 18.21 19.48
N ASN A 516 -6.18 16.99 19.45
CA ASN A 516 -7.04 16.54 18.35
C ASN A 516 -8.44 17.13 18.47
N THR A 517 -9.07 17.43 17.34
CA THR A 517 -10.48 17.88 17.27
C THR A 517 -11.32 16.80 16.62
N LEU A 518 -12.36 16.33 17.31
CA LEU A 518 -13.25 15.27 16.85
C LEU A 518 -14.68 15.81 16.76
N ARG A 519 -15.27 15.76 15.57
CA ARG A 519 -16.63 16.21 15.31
C ARG A 519 -17.36 15.19 14.48
N ASN A 520 -18.65 15.05 14.78
CA ASN A 520 -19.57 14.21 14.03
C ASN A 520 -19.08 12.74 13.93
N VAL A 521 -18.42 12.26 15.00
CA VAL A 521 -18.02 10.85 15.13
C VAL A 521 -19.14 10.04 15.80
N CYS A 522 -19.04 8.72 15.75
CA CYS A 522 -20.05 7.80 16.31
C CYS A 522 -21.44 7.99 15.68
N ARG A 523 -21.52 8.28 14.38
CA ARG A 523 -22.81 8.45 13.67
C ARG A 523 -23.67 7.20 13.69
N ASN A 524 -23.02 6.04 13.55
CA ASN A 524 -23.68 4.75 13.49
C ASN A 524 -22.69 3.65 13.92
N PRO A 525 -22.28 3.61 15.20
CA PRO A 525 -21.27 2.66 15.64
C PRO A 525 -21.78 1.23 15.45
N GLY A 526 -21.00 0.38 14.79
CA GLY A 526 -21.38 -1.01 14.52
C GLY A 526 -21.46 -1.89 15.77
N ARG A 527 -20.87 -1.43 16.88
CA ARG A 527 -20.87 -2.07 18.19
C ARG A 527 -20.81 -1.02 19.29
N ASP A 528 -21.29 -1.38 20.47
CA ASP A 528 -21.39 -0.49 21.62
C ASP A 528 -20.04 0.09 22.07
N GLU A 529 -18.96 -0.64 21.86
CA GLU A 529 -17.62 -0.23 22.21
C GLU A 529 -17.02 0.77 21.22
N ALA A 530 -17.57 0.90 20.01
CA ALA A 530 -17.13 1.89 19.02
C ALA A 530 -17.83 3.26 19.19
N ALA A 531 -18.65 3.42 20.21
CA ALA A 531 -19.48 4.59 20.47
C ALA A 531 -18.78 5.73 21.26
N TYR A 532 -17.44 5.79 21.21
CA TYR A 532 -16.64 6.77 21.96
C TYR A 532 -15.74 7.57 21.03
N GLY A 533 -15.54 8.85 21.33
CA GLY A 533 -14.65 9.70 20.53
C GLY A 533 -13.23 9.14 20.47
N VAL A 534 -12.69 8.77 21.63
CA VAL A 534 -11.39 8.12 21.80
C VAL A 534 -11.55 6.84 22.62
N ARG A 535 -11.05 5.72 22.09
CA ARG A 535 -10.99 4.43 22.78
C ARG A 535 -9.55 3.98 23.00
N ILE A 536 -9.24 3.58 24.23
CA ILE A 536 -7.90 3.15 24.65
C ILE A 536 -8.04 1.81 25.39
N ILE A 537 -7.24 0.81 24.99
CA ILE A 537 -7.33 -0.57 25.49
C ILE A 537 -5.91 -1.09 25.73
N ASN A 538 -5.59 -1.66 26.89
CA ASN A 538 -4.27 -2.27 27.15
C ASN A 538 -3.11 -1.35 26.77
N CYS A 539 -3.21 -0.06 27.09
CA CYS A 539 -2.17 0.94 26.83
C CYS A 539 -1.52 1.43 28.13
N GLY A 540 -0.20 1.62 28.09
CA GLY A 540 0.62 2.08 29.21
C GLY A 540 1.19 3.47 28.97
N ASN A 541 1.49 4.19 30.06
CA ASN A 541 2.05 5.55 30.02
C ASN A 541 1.28 6.48 29.07
N VAL A 542 -0.04 6.54 29.25
CA VAL A 542 -0.97 7.28 28.40
C VAL A 542 -1.03 8.76 28.80
N ARG A 543 -0.80 9.66 27.84
CA ARG A 543 -1.03 11.11 27.97
C ARG A 543 -2.17 11.55 27.07
N LEU A 544 -3.25 12.05 27.70
CA LEU A 544 -4.38 12.69 27.03
C LEU A 544 -4.39 14.18 27.38
N GLN A 545 -4.27 15.06 26.39
CA GLN A 545 -4.19 16.50 26.66
C GLN A 545 -4.81 17.35 25.56
N GLY A 546 -5.65 18.33 25.92
CA GLY A 546 -6.12 19.36 24.99
C GLY A 546 -6.95 18.86 23.80
N ASN A 547 -7.45 17.63 23.85
CA ASN A 547 -8.36 17.12 22.81
C ASN A 547 -9.73 17.77 22.96
N HIS A 548 -10.32 18.18 21.84
CA HIS A 548 -11.62 18.85 21.78
C HIS A 548 -12.67 17.93 21.15
N VAL A 549 -13.59 17.44 21.96
CA VAL A 549 -14.69 16.55 21.56
C VAL A 549 -16.02 17.19 22.02
N PRO A 550 -16.55 18.17 21.29
CA PRO A 550 -17.79 18.85 21.67
C PRO A 550 -18.97 17.88 21.59
N GLU A 551 -19.56 17.52 22.74
CA GLU A 551 -20.66 16.53 22.84
C GLU A 551 -21.88 16.91 21.96
N ASP A 552 -22.19 18.20 21.86
CA ASP A 552 -23.30 18.76 21.06
C ASP A 552 -23.10 18.65 19.55
N ARG A 553 -21.93 18.18 19.09
CA ARG A 553 -21.57 18.05 17.67
C ARG A 553 -21.19 16.63 17.29
N GLN A 554 -21.67 15.63 18.02
CA GLN A 554 -21.40 14.22 17.73
C GLN A 554 -22.57 13.53 17.03
N GLY A 555 -22.27 12.36 16.45
CA GLY A 555 -23.27 11.50 15.85
C GLY A 555 -24.22 10.90 16.89
N ALA A 556 -25.39 10.44 16.44
CA ALA A 556 -26.46 9.97 17.32
C ALA A 556 -26.08 8.78 18.22
N GLY A 557 -25.07 8.00 17.85
CA GLY A 557 -24.57 6.88 18.64
C GLY A 557 -23.48 7.26 19.65
N PHE A 558 -23.08 8.53 19.74
CA PHE A 558 -22.03 8.97 20.65
C PHE A 558 -22.44 8.80 22.12
N LYS A 559 -21.57 8.17 22.92
CA LYS A 559 -21.78 7.99 24.36
C LYS A 559 -20.97 8.97 25.18
N LYS A 560 -19.64 8.99 24.99
CA LYS A 560 -18.70 9.83 25.74
C LYS A 560 -17.42 10.10 24.94
N ASP A 561 -16.70 11.12 25.38
CA ASP A 561 -15.45 11.59 24.77
C ASP A 561 -14.37 10.51 24.77
N VAL A 562 -14.16 9.88 25.93
CA VAL A 562 -13.07 8.93 26.15
C VAL A 562 -13.58 7.69 26.88
N ARG A 563 -13.15 6.51 26.42
CA ARG A 563 -13.22 5.25 27.17
C ARG A 563 -11.85 4.62 27.21
N MET A 564 -11.34 4.41 28.42
CA MET A 564 -10.12 3.67 28.68
C MET A 564 -10.49 2.38 29.43
N THR A 565 -10.00 1.24 28.95
CA THR A 565 -10.13 -0.06 29.62
C THR A 565 -8.76 -0.67 29.85
N PRO A 566 -8.63 -1.54 30.88
CA PRO A 566 -7.50 -2.44 30.99
C PRO A 566 -7.19 -3.04 29.65
#